data_AF-A0AAU2KSP2-F1
#
_entry.id   AF-A0AAU2KSP2-F1
#
_cell.length_a   1.000
_cell.length_b   1.000
_cell.length_c   1.000
_cell.angle_alpha   90.00
_cell.angle_beta   90.00
_cell.angle_gamma   90.00
#
_symmetry.space_group_name_H-M   'P 1'
#
loop_
_entity.id
_entity.type
_entity.pdbx_description
1 polymer ?
#
loop_
_entity_poly.entity_id
_entity_poly.type
_entity_poly.pdbx_seq_one_letter_code
_entity_poly.pdbx_strand_id
1 'polypeptide(L)'
;MDHLFTAIGHHFGRVEPRRRMRDYVRALLGPVARKNSWQLAEHAGHATPDALQHLLSRARWNPDGIRDDLQAYVAEHLGRPNGVLIIDDTGFLKKGTTSAGVQRQYSGTAGRTENCQIGVFAAYTSTAGRALVDRELYLPKSWTDDRDRCRAAKVPDQREFATKNTLAATIVRRALASPLPIAWVTADAAYGQDNRFRRMLETSGVGYVLAVPKSQFSLAGPRIDKAFEQAPAQAWERRSRGAGAKGQREYDWAAVQLRPAAEYDHRDGVLIRRRWALARRSLSRPDEIAYYLAYTPLDVTVDELVRVAGARWAIEECIQAAKNECGLDEYEVRRYVGWYRHITLAMLAHTFLAVMSTQAAQKGDPPVRMPWSSSSLWQKCGDSWQLVHPAIPAPTPTR
;
A
#
# COMPACT_ATOMS: atom_id res chain seq x y z
N MET A 1 1.39 10.16 -20.81
CA MET A 1 0.07 9.52 -20.52
C MET A 1 -0.38 8.58 -21.65
N ASP A 2 -0.27 8.96 -22.93
CA ASP A 2 -0.75 8.09 -24.02
C ASP A 2 0.01 6.76 -24.16
N HIS A 3 1.30 6.71 -23.78
CA HIS A 3 2.04 5.44 -23.69
C HIS A 3 1.37 4.46 -22.71
N LEU A 4 1.03 4.92 -21.50
CA LEU A 4 0.32 4.13 -20.48
C LEU A 4 -1.05 3.63 -20.99
N PHE A 5 -1.82 4.49 -21.66
CA PHE A 5 -3.11 4.10 -22.24
C PHE A 5 -3.00 3.14 -23.43
N THR A 6 -1.86 3.14 -24.11
CA THR A 6 -1.57 2.19 -25.19
C THR A 6 -1.26 0.83 -24.60
N ALA A 7 -0.40 0.78 -23.57
CA ALA A 7 -0.04 -0.45 -22.87
C ALA A 7 -1.29 -1.22 -22.38
N ILE A 8 -2.20 -0.55 -21.66
CA ILE A 8 -3.40 -1.20 -21.09
C ILE A 8 -4.58 -1.32 -22.07
N GLY A 9 -4.43 -0.76 -23.28
CA GLY A 9 -5.53 -0.64 -24.24
C GLY A 9 -6.06 -1.98 -24.72
N HIS A 10 -5.23 -3.03 -24.70
CA HIS A 10 -5.54 -4.37 -25.18
C HIS A 10 -6.53 -5.13 -24.27
N HIS A 11 -6.77 -4.66 -23.04
CA HIS A 11 -7.78 -5.22 -22.14
C HIS A 11 -9.23 -4.85 -22.49
N PHE A 12 -9.42 -4.01 -23.52
CA PHE A 12 -10.73 -3.54 -23.95
C PHE A 12 -11.02 -4.05 -25.36
N GLY A 13 -11.91 -5.05 -25.46
CA GLY A 13 -12.33 -5.62 -26.76
C GLY A 13 -13.20 -4.67 -27.62
N ARG A 14 -13.59 -3.51 -27.09
CA ARG A 14 -14.38 -2.49 -27.80
C ARG A 14 -13.79 -1.10 -27.59
N VAL A 15 -13.96 -0.23 -28.57
CA VAL A 15 -13.40 1.13 -28.56
C VAL A 15 -14.07 2.02 -27.51
N GLU A 16 -15.38 1.84 -27.26
CA GLU A 16 -16.14 2.71 -26.37
C GLU A 16 -15.69 2.57 -24.92
N PRO A 17 -15.61 1.37 -24.30
CA PRO A 17 -15.06 1.22 -22.95
C PRO A 17 -13.61 1.69 -22.83
N ARG A 18 -12.79 1.52 -23.88
CA ARG A 18 -11.41 2.03 -23.91
C ARG A 18 -11.37 3.55 -23.84
N ARG A 19 -12.20 4.24 -24.63
CA ARG A 19 -12.34 5.71 -24.57
C ARG A 19 -12.83 6.16 -23.20
N ARG A 20 -13.86 5.50 -22.65
CA ARG A 20 -14.38 5.82 -21.31
C ARG A 20 -13.36 5.59 -20.20
N MET A 21 -12.49 4.58 -20.31
CA MET A 21 -11.39 4.39 -19.38
C MET A 21 -10.41 5.57 -19.43
N ARG A 22 -10.03 6.04 -20.63
CA ARG A 22 -9.15 7.21 -20.77
C ARG A 22 -9.77 8.46 -20.16
N ASP A 23 -11.05 8.70 -20.44
CA ASP A 23 -11.83 9.80 -19.88
C ASP A 23 -11.84 9.71 -18.35
N TYR A 24 -12.11 8.53 -17.80
CA TYR A 24 -12.14 8.28 -16.35
C TYR A 24 -10.79 8.56 -15.68
N VAL A 25 -9.69 8.00 -16.20
CA VAL A 25 -8.36 8.18 -15.62
C VAL A 25 -7.89 9.63 -15.73
N ARG A 26 -8.17 10.31 -16.86
CA ARG A 26 -7.87 11.75 -17.00
C ARG A 26 -8.67 12.58 -15.99
N ALA A 27 -9.95 12.28 -15.80
CA ALA A 27 -10.76 12.97 -14.81
C ALA A 27 -10.30 12.70 -13.36
N LEU A 28 -9.84 11.48 -13.06
CA LEU A 28 -9.24 11.17 -11.76
C LEU A 28 -8.01 12.06 -11.48
N LEU A 29 -7.25 12.40 -12.52
CA LEU A 29 -6.07 13.27 -12.43
C LEU A 29 -6.41 14.77 -12.56
N GLY A 30 -7.65 15.11 -12.92
CA GLY A 30 -8.10 16.49 -13.10
C GLY A 30 -8.47 17.18 -11.78
N PRO A 31 -8.56 18.52 -11.77
CA PRO A 31 -8.93 19.31 -10.59
C PRO A 31 -10.43 19.22 -10.29
N VAL A 32 -10.87 18.06 -9.80
CA VAL A 32 -12.27 17.75 -9.47
C VAL A 32 -12.42 17.72 -7.95
N ALA A 33 -13.40 18.46 -7.42
CA ALA A 33 -13.60 18.62 -5.97
C ALA A 33 -13.87 17.30 -5.25
N ARG A 34 -14.61 16.40 -5.88
CA ARG A 34 -14.87 15.04 -5.42
C ARG A 34 -14.87 14.07 -6.60
N LYS A 35 -14.03 13.04 -6.56
CA LYS A 35 -13.81 12.03 -7.61
C LYS A 35 -14.93 10.98 -7.68
N ASN A 36 -16.18 11.42 -7.62
CA ASN A 36 -17.37 10.59 -7.84
C ASN A 36 -17.75 10.52 -9.34
N SER A 37 -18.66 9.62 -9.73
CA SER A 37 -18.92 9.41 -11.17
C SER A 37 -19.58 10.62 -11.85
N TRP A 38 -20.27 11.48 -11.10
CA TRP A 38 -20.92 12.68 -11.64
C TRP A 38 -19.90 13.74 -12.01
N GLN A 39 -19.08 14.17 -11.05
CA GLN A 39 -18.13 15.25 -11.27
C GLN A 39 -16.99 14.82 -12.21
N LEU A 40 -16.61 13.53 -12.19
CA LEU A 40 -15.67 12.99 -13.17
C LEU A 40 -16.24 13.00 -14.59
N ALA A 41 -17.53 12.73 -14.75
CA ALA A 41 -18.21 12.76 -16.06
C ALA A 41 -18.32 14.19 -16.58
N GLU A 42 -18.73 15.13 -15.74
CA GLU A 42 -18.79 16.55 -16.07
C GLU A 42 -17.41 17.09 -16.49
N HIS A 43 -16.36 16.79 -15.72
CA HIS A 43 -15.00 17.19 -16.05
C HIS A 43 -14.51 16.59 -17.37
N ALA A 44 -14.92 15.35 -17.68
CA ALA A 44 -14.60 14.71 -18.95
C ALA A 44 -15.54 15.10 -20.11
N GLY A 45 -16.44 16.06 -19.92
CA GLY A 45 -17.32 16.60 -20.96
C GLY A 45 -18.54 15.72 -21.29
N HIS A 46 -18.95 14.82 -20.40
CA HIS A 46 -20.16 14.01 -20.59
C HIS A 46 -21.37 14.71 -19.95
N ALA A 47 -22.53 14.60 -20.59
CA ALA A 47 -23.78 15.16 -20.06
C ALA A 47 -24.32 14.42 -18.82
N THR A 48 -24.01 13.13 -18.66
CA THR A 48 -24.49 12.28 -17.55
C THR A 48 -23.38 11.34 -17.05
N PRO A 49 -23.47 10.82 -15.81
CA PRO A 49 -22.49 9.86 -15.29
C PRO A 49 -22.59 8.45 -15.90
N ASP A 50 -23.60 8.18 -16.72
CA ASP A 50 -23.98 6.82 -17.11
C ASP A 50 -22.87 6.05 -17.82
N ALA A 51 -22.08 6.75 -18.65
CA ALA A 51 -20.97 6.16 -19.37
C ALA A 51 -19.86 5.67 -18.41
N LEU A 52 -19.52 6.47 -17.39
CA LEU A 52 -18.52 6.12 -16.39
C LEU A 52 -19.05 5.05 -15.43
N GLN A 53 -20.32 5.14 -15.04
CA GLN A 53 -20.97 4.10 -14.24
C GLN A 53 -21.06 2.77 -15.01
N HIS A 54 -21.32 2.82 -16.32
CA HIS A 54 -21.30 1.64 -17.19
C HIS A 54 -19.89 1.03 -17.26
N LEU A 55 -18.85 1.84 -17.45
CA LEU A 55 -17.46 1.40 -17.44
C LEU A 55 -17.13 0.60 -16.16
N LEU A 56 -17.48 1.13 -15.00
CA LEU A 56 -17.19 0.50 -13.71
C LEU A 56 -18.09 -0.70 -13.42
N SER A 57 -19.36 -0.67 -13.82
CA SER A 57 -20.35 -1.65 -13.33
C SER A 57 -20.74 -2.75 -14.32
N ARG A 58 -20.73 -2.47 -15.63
CA ARG A 58 -21.38 -3.31 -16.65
C ARG A 58 -20.50 -3.65 -17.84
N ALA A 59 -19.56 -2.78 -18.22
CA ALA A 59 -18.63 -3.02 -19.32
C ALA A 59 -17.85 -4.33 -19.11
N ARG A 60 -17.39 -4.97 -20.18
CA ARG A 60 -16.55 -6.18 -20.11
C ARG A 60 -15.09 -5.80 -20.29
N TRP A 61 -14.33 -5.85 -19.20
CA TRP A 61 -12.87 -5.72 -19.17
C TRP A 61 -12.36 -6.30 -17.84
N ASN A 62 -11.10 -6.75 -17.84
CA ASN A 62 -10.47 -7.42 -16.72
C ASN A 62 -9.61 -6.44 -15.91
N PRO A 63 -9.99 -6.08 -14.67
CA PRO A 63 -9.16 -5.22 -13.83
C PRO A 63 -7.86 -5.89 -13.38
N ASP A 64 -7.80 -7.21 -13.33
CA ASP A 64 -6.59 -7.94 -12.94
C ASP A 64 -5.52 -7.88 -14.03
N GLY A 65 -5.90 -7.93 -15.31
CA GLY A 65 -4.98 -7.69 -16.42
C GLY A 65 -4.35 -6.29 -16.35
N ILE A 66 -5.17 -5.25 -16.12
CA ILE A 66 -4.64 -3.88 -15.96
C ILE A 66 -3.73 -3.77 -14.73
N ARG A 67 -3.97 -4.53 -13.66
CA ARG A 67 -3.03 -4.62 -12.53
C ARG A 67 -1.71 -5.28 -12.95
N ASP A 68 -1.72 -6.32 -13.76
CA ASP A 68 -0.49 -6.95 -14.25
C ASP A 68 0.33 -5.99 -15.12
N ASP A 69 -0.33 -5.28 -16.04
CA ASP A 69 0.30 -4.21 -16.84
C ASP A 69 0.84 -3.08 -15.96
N LEU A 70 0.12 -2.73 -14.88
CA LEU A 70 0.58 -1.74 -13.91
C LEU A 70 1.89 -2.18 -13.25
N GLN A 71 1.99 -3.46 -12.87
CA GLN A 71 3.22 -4.01 -12.29
C GLN A 71 4.38 -3.97 -13.29
N ALA A 72 4.14 -4.30 -14.56
CA ALA A 72 5.14 -4.17 -15.62
C ALA A 72 5.58 -2.71 -15.82
N TYR A 73 4.63 -1.77 -15.85
CA TYR A 73 4.93 -0.33 -15.97
C TYR A 73 5.75 0.19 -14.78
N VAL A 74 5.43 -0.24 -13.56
CA VAL A 74 6.21 0.11 -12.35
C VAL A 74 7.60 -0.52 -12.40
N ALA A 75 7.74 -1.77 -12.85
CA ALA A 75 9.04 -2.41 -13.00
C ALA A 75 9.95 -1.63 -13.97
N GLU A 76 9.40 -1.20 -15.12
CA GLU A 76 10.12 -0.43 -16.13
C GLU A 76 10.59 0.93 -15.59
N HIS A 77 9.72 1.67 -14.90
CA HIS A 77 9.99 3.06 -14.56
C HIS A 77 10.60 3.26 -13.17
N LEU A 78 10.21 2.43 -12.20
CA LEU A 78 10.59 2.55 -10.80
C LEU A 78 11.41 1.35 -10.30
N GLY A 79 11.55 0.28 -11.09
CA GLY A 79 12.23 -0.95 -10.67
C GLY A 79 13.71 -0.72 -10.36
N ARG A 80 14.18 -1.20 -9.21
CA ARG A 80 15.60 -1.30 -8.86
C ARG A 80 15.90 -2.64 -8.19
N PRO A 81 17.14 -3.17 -8.29
CA PRO A 81 17.48 -4.48 -7.74
C PRO A 81 17.16 -4.66 -6.25
N ASN A 82 17.23 -3.58 -5.46
CA ASN A 82 16.96 -3.58 -4.01
C ASN A 82 15.51 -3.19 -3.64
N GLY A 83 14.58 -3.35 -4.58
CA GLY A 83 13.17 -3.00 -4.42
C GLY A 83 12.50 -3.71 -3.25
N VAL A 84 11.60 -2.99 -2.58
CA VAL A 84 10.85 -3.48 -1.42
C VAL A 84 9.37 -3.50 -1.77
N LEU A 85 8.74 -4.64 -1.58
CA LEU A 85 7.29 -4.80 -1.60
C LEU A 85 6.75 -4.61 -0.17
N ILE A 86 5.82 -3.68 0.01
CA ILE A 86 5.18 -3.41 1.30
C ILE A 86 3.74 -3.89 1.25
N ILE A 87 3.30 -4.64 2.28
CA ILE A 87 1.90 -5.01 2.48
C ILE A 87 1.30 -4.22 3.63
N ASP A 88 0.10 -3.68 3.41
CA ASP A 88 -0.72 -3.03 4.42
C ASP A 88 -2.20 -3.09 4.03
N ASP A 89 -3.11 -2.82 4.96
CA ASP A 89 -4.53 -2.66 4.66
C ASP A 89 -5.07 -1.28 5.03
N THR A 90 -6.08 -0.84 4.28
CA THR A 90 -6.77 0.42 4.53
C THR A 90 -8.28 0.26 4.45
N GLY A 91 -8.96 1.01 5.32
CA GLY A 91 -10.41 1.06 5.39
C GLY A 91 -10.99 2.16 4.51
N PHE A 92 -12.13 1.87 3.91
CA PHE A 92 -12.95 2.80 3.12
C PHE A 92 -14.30 2.95 3.82
N LEU A 93 -14.58 4.13 4.38
CA LEU A 93 -15.84 4.40 5.07
C LEU A 93 -17.02 4.28 4.11
N LYS A 94 -18.08 3.62 4.55
CA LYS A 94 -19.31 3.43 3.75
C LYS A 94 -20.55 3.60 4.61
N LYS A 95 -21.62 4.07 3.98
CA LYS A 95 -22.97 4.11 4.56
C LYS A 95 -23.80 2.94 4.01
N GLY A 96 -24.64 2.34 4.85
CA GLY A 96 -25.49 1.20 4.48
C GLY A 96 -24.77 -0.16 4.46
N THR A 97 -25.51 -1.20 4.06
CA THR A 97 -25.10 -2.61 4.21
C THR A 97 -24.89 -3.36 2.88
N THR A 98 -25.09 -2.69 1.74
CA THR A 98 -25.17 -3.34 0.42
C THR A 98 -23.88 -3.33 -0.39
N SER A 99 -22.86 -2.57 0.02
CA SER A 99 -21.57 -2.53 -0.69
C SER A 99 -20.73 -3.76 -0.35
N ALA A 100 -20.18 -4.45 -1.35
CA ALA A 100 -19.42 -5.69 -1.16
C ALA A 100 -18.38 -5.59 -0.05
N GLY A 101 -18.43 -6.49 0.94
CA GLY A 101 -17.47 -6.52 2.06
C GLY A 101 -17.68 -5.46 3.14
N VAL A 102 -18.74 -4.63 3.06
CA VAL A 102 -19.00 -3.61 4.09
C VAL A 102 -19.51 -4.25 5.39
N GLN A 103 -18.88 -3.89 6.50
CA GLN A 103 -19.31 -4.26 7.85
C GLN A 103 -18.78 -3.22 8.85
N ARG A 104 -19.41 -3.13 10.04
CA ARG A 104 -18.79 -2.51 11.22
C ARG A 104 -17.56 -3.30 11.65
N GLN A 105 -16.39 -2.73 11.42
CA GLN A 105 -15.10 -3.33 11.77
C GLN A 105 -14.09 -2.22 12.08
N TYR A 106 -13.01 -2.56 12.77
CA TYR A 106 -11.96 -1.58 13.06
C TYR A 106 -11.33 -1.09 11.76
N SER A 107 -11.39 0.22 11.54
CA SER A 107 -10.73 0.88 10.41
C SER A 107 -9.53 1.65 10.94
N GLY A 108 -8.32 1.23 10.55
CA GLY A 108 -7.09 1.95 10.92
C GLY A 108 -7.12 3.41 10.48
N THR A 109 -7.75 3.71 9.33
CA THR A 109 -7.92 5.09 8.84
C THR A 109 -8.88 5.92 9.71
N ALA A 110 -9.90 5.30 10.31
CA ALA A 110 -10.83 6.02 11.19
C ALA A 110 -10.38 6.04 12.66
N GLY A 111 -9.42 5.19 13.03
CA GLY A 111 -9.00 4.98 14.42
C GLY A 111 -10.07 4.36 15.32
N ARG A 112 -11.18 3.88 14.74
CA ARG A 112 -12.35 3.37 15.48
C ARG A 112 -13.12 2.33 14.67
N THR A 113 -14.00 1.60 15.34
CA THR A 113 -14.92 0.63 14.72
C THR A 113 -16.01 1.38 13.97
N GLU A 114 -15.99 1.25 12.65
CA GLU A 114 -16.94 1.91 11.76
C GLU A 114 -17.39 1.00 10.63
N ASN A 115 -18.50 1.38 10.01
CA ASN A 115 -18.97 0.68 8.82
C ASN A 115 -18.06 1.01 7.63
N CYS A 116 -17.27 0.03 7.20
CA CYS A 116 -16.27 0.21 6.16
C CYS A 116 -16.03 -1.06 5.35
N GLN A 117 -15.47 -0.89 4.17
CA GLN A 117 -14.80 -1.94 3.40
C GLN A 117 -13.31 -1.91 3.75
N ILE A 118 -12.62 -3.05 3.72
CA ILE A 118 -11.17 -3.12 3.90
C ILE A 118 -10.53 -3.66 2.63
N GLY A 119 -9.54 -2.95 2.09
CA GLY A 119 -8.67 -3.46 1.04
C GLY A 119 -7.28 -3.76 1.59
N VAL A 120 -6.73 -4.92 1.24
CA VAL A 120 -5.31 -5.25 1.41
C VAL A 120 -4.58 -4.79 0.16
N PHE A 121 -3.50 -4.04 0.32
CA PHE A 121 -2.74 -3.42 -0.77
C PHE A 121 -1.28 -3.84 -0.74
N ALA A 122 -0.66 -3.83 -1.91
CA ALA A 122 0.78 -3.81 -2.04
C ALA A 122 1.26 -2.48 -2.62
N ALA A 123 2.32 -1.94 -2.04
CA ALA A 123 3.13 -0.87 -2.64
C ALA A 123 4.51 -1.41 -2.98
N TYR A 124 5.06 -0.95 -4.10
CA TYR A 124 6.47 -1.15 -4.44
C TYR A 124 7.23 0.14 -4.19
N THR A 125 8.41 0.06 -3.57
CA THR A 125 9.30 1.22 -3.39
C THR A 125 10.73 0.86 -3.74
N SER A 126 11.43 1.84 -4.28
CA SER A 126 12.86 1.79 -4.57
C SER A 126 13.47 3.19 -4.41
N THR A 127 14.75 3.34 -4.73
CA THR A 127 15.39 4.66 -4.81
C THR A 127 14.84 5.52 -5.95
N ALA A 128 14.13 4.93 -6.92
CA ALA A 128 13.50 5.66 -8.03
C ALA A 128 12.16 6.28 -7.67
N GLY A 129 11.46 5.75 -6.66
CA GLY A 129 10.12 6.17 -6.29
C GLY A 129 9.29 5.01 -5.76
N ARG A 130 7.97 5.23 -5.71
CA ARG A 130 7.02 4.30 -5.11
C ARG A 130 5.64 4.39 -5.75
N ALA A 131 4.92 3.28 -5.75
CA ALA A 131 3.56 3.20 -6.28
C ALA A 131 2.79 2.03 -5.67
N LEU A 132 1.46 2.12 -5.66
CA LEU A 132 0.58 0.97 -5.41
C LEU A 132 0.59 0.01 -6.61
N VAL A 133 0.74 -1.29 -6.35
CA VAL A 133 0.97 -2.31 -7.39
C VAL A 133 -0.02 -3.48 -7.36
N ASP A 134 -0.69 -3.73 -6.23
CA ASP A 134 -1.73 -4.76 -6.14
C ASP A 134 -2.75 -4.44 -5.02
N ARG A 135 -3.88 -5.15 -5.04
CA ARG A 135 -5.07 -4.94 -4.23
C ARG A 135 -5.92 -6.22 -4.14
N GLU A 136 -6.49 -6.45 -2.96
CA GLU A 136 -7.53 -7.45 -2.69
C GLU A 136 -8.60 -6.88 -1.76
N LEU A 137 -9.87 -7.13 -2.07
CA LEU A 137 -10.97 -6.79 -1.17
C LEU A 137 -11.13 -7.86 -0.09
N TYR A 138 -11.06 -7.47 1.18
CA TYR A 138 -11.39 -8.34 2.29
C TYR A 138 -12.92 -8.48 2.42
N LEU A 139 -13.38 -9.73 2.41
CA LEU A 139 -14.78 -10.09 2.67
C LEU A 139 -14.87 -10.76 4.05
N PRO A 140 -15.54 -10.13 5.03
CA PRO A 140 -15.77 -10.75 6.33
C PRO A 140 -16.60 -12.02 6.21
N LYS A 141 -16.54 -12.92 7.22
CA LYS A 141 -17.38 -14.12 7.28
C LYS A 141 -18.88 -13.83 7.12
N SER A 142 -19.35 -12.73 7.71
CA SER A 142 -20.73 -12.25 7.57
C SER A 142 -21.19 -11.98 6.13
N TRP A 143 -20.25 -11.82 5.19
CA TRP A 143 -20.52 -11.76 3.75
C TRP A 143 -20.38 -13.13 3.09
N THR A 144 -19.31 -13.87 3.43
CA THR A 144 -19.06 -15.17 2.80
C THR A 144 -20.08 -16.24 3.17
N ASP A 145 -20.69 -16.12 4.36
CA ASP A 145 -21.71 -17.03 4.87
C ASP A 145 -23.12 -16.69 4.32
N ASP A 146 -23.30 -15.50 3.72
CA ASP A 146 -24.54 -15.05 3.08
C ASP A 146 -24.36 -15.00 1.55
N ARG A 147 -24.72 -16.10 0.88
CA ARG A 147 -24.56 -16.23 -0.58
C ARG A 147 -25.49 -15.32 -1.37
N ASP A 148 -26.70 -15.07 -0.89
CA ASP A 148 -27.66 -14.22 -1.61
C ASP A 148 -27.21 -12.76 -1.58
N ARG A 149 -26.72 -12.27 -0.43
CA ARG A 149 -26.10 -10.95 -0.33
C ARG A 149 -24.87 -10.83 -1.22
N CYS A 150 -24.04 -11.86 -1.30
CA CYS A 150 -22.90 -11.88 -2.20
C CYS A 150 -23.31 -11.81 -3.68
N ARG A 151 -24.29 -12.61 -4.11
CA ARG A 151 -24.82 -12.58 -5.49
C ARG A 151 -25.46 -11.22 -5.83
N ALA A 152 -26.16 -10.60 -4.88
CA ALA A 152 -26.71 -9.25 -5.04
C ALA A 152 -25.60 -8.21 -5.28
N ALA A 153 -24.47 -8.32 -4.58
CA ALA A 153 -23.29 -7.48 -4.76
C ALA A 153 -22.35 -7.94 -5.91
N LYS A 154 -22.71 -9.00 -6.64
CA LYS A 154 -21.91 -9.61 -7.72
C LYS A 154 -20.54 -10.13 -7.26
N VAL A 155 -20.45 -10.61 -6.03
CA VAL A 155 -19.31 -11.41 -5.54
C VAL A 155 -19.39 -12.79 -6.23
N PRO A 156 -18.29 -13.32 -6.79
CA PRO A 156 -18.28 -14.66 -7.37
C PRO A 156 -18.60 -15.76 -6.36
N ASP A 157 -19.32 -16.81 -6.77
CA ASP A 157 -19.71 -17.92 -5.88
C ASP A 157 -18.49 -18.67 -5.34
N GLN A 158 -17.38 -18.72 -6.10
CA GLN A 158 -16.11 -19.34 -5.69
C GLN A 158 -15.33 -18.49 -4.66
N ARG A 159 -15.74 -17.24 -4.39
CA ARG A 159 -15.06 -16.41 -3.39
C ARG A 159 -15.52 -16.81 -2.00
N GLU A 160 -14.66 -17.59 -1.35
CA GLU A 160 -14.76 -18.01 0.04
C GLU A 160 -14.10 -17.02 1.00
N PHE A 161 -14.24 -17.28 2.31
CA PHE A 161 -13.56 -16.51 3.35
C PHE A 161 -12.04 -16.67 3.25
N ALA A 162 -11.34 -15.54 3.20
CA ALA A 162 -9.89 -15.49 3.28
C ALA A 162 -9.49 -14.43 4.31
N THR A 163 -8.58 -14.79 5.21
CA THR A 163 -8.00 -13.82 6.16
C THR A 163 -7.18 -12.79 5.39
N LYS A 164 -6.97 -11.61 5.98
CA LYS A 164 -6.09 -10.59 5.39
C LYS A 164 -4.69 -11.13 5.07
N ASN A 165 -4.14 -11.99 5.93
CA ASN A 165 -2.84 -12.63 5.70
C ASN A 165 -2.85 -13.60 4.52
N THR A 166 -3.98 -14.29 4.29
CA THR A 166 -4.16 -15.12 3.09
C THR A 166 -4.21 -14.26 1.83
N LEU A 167 -4.91 -13.12 1.87
CA LEU A 167 -4.95 -12.16 0.77
C LEU A 167 -3.57 -11.54 0.49
N ALA A 168 -2.86 -11.16 1.55
CA ALA A 168 -1.48 -10.69 1.48
C ALA A 168 -0.56 -11.73 0.83
N ALA A 169 -0.66 -13.00 1.22
CA ALA A 169 0.12 -14.08 0.61
C ALA A 169 -0.18 -14.22 -0.89
N THR A 170 -1.46 -14.12 -1.29
CA THR A 170 -1.85 -14.12 -2.70
C THR A 170 -1.25 -12.93 -3.46
N ILE A 171 -1.33 -11.73 -2.90
CA ILE A 171 -0.73 -10.52 -3.47
C ILE A 171 0.78 -10.68 -3.65
N VAL A 172 1.48 -11.14 -2.61
CA VAL A 172 2.94 -11.35 -2.67
C VAL A 172 3.30 -12.37 -3.75
N ARG A 173 2.61 -13.52 -3.82
CA ARG A 173 2.89 -14.52 -4.86
C ARG A 173 2.69 -13.96 -6.27
N ARG A 174 1.64 -13.16 -6.49
CA ARG A 174 1.42 -12.49 -7.79
C ARG A 174 2.55 -11.51 -8.11
N ALA A 175 2.94 -10.68 -7.14
CA ALA A 175 4.00 -9.70 -7.33
C ALA A 175 5.37 -10.35 -7.57
N LEU A 176 5.69 -11.46 -6.90
CA LEU A 176 6.92 -12.23 -7.14
C LEU A 176 6.92 -12.95 -8.51
N ALA A 177 5.74 -13.22 -9.06
CA ALA A 177 5.59 -13.78 -10.41
C ALA A 177 5.57 -12.71 -11.51
N SER A 178 5.67 -11.43 -11.16
CA SER A 178 5.68 -10.33 -12.12
C SER A 178 7.09 -9.80 -12.38
N PRO A 179 7.28 -8.89 -13.35
CA PRO A 179 8.59 -8.32 -13.66
C PRO A 179 9.18 -7.40 -12.58
N LEU A 180 8.47 -7.17 -11.47
CA LEU A 180 8.95 -6.29 -10.40
C LEU A 180 10.25 -6.84 -9.77
N PRO A 181 11.35 -6.06 -9.73
CA PRO A 181 12.56 -6.51 -9.05
C PRO A 181 12.37 -6.35 -7.54
N ILE A 182 11.91 -7.43 -6.90
CA ILE A 182 11.60 -7.51 -5.46
C ILE A 182 12.70 -8.31 -4.76
N ALA A 183 13.56 -7.62 -4.02
CA ALA A 183 14.52 -8.25 -3.13
C ALA A 183 13.94 -8.50 -1.72
N TRP A 184 12.99 -7.64 -1.31
CA TRP A 184 12.51 -7.57 0.06
C TRP A 184 11.00 -7.45 0.16
N VAL A 185 10.43 -8.07 1.20
CA VAL A 185 9.05 -7.86 1.65
C VAL A 185 9.04 -7.26 3.05
N THR A 186 8.19 -6.27 3.30
CA THR A 186 7.92 -5.75 4.64
C THR A 186 6.42 -5.55 4.87
N ALA A 187 6.00 -5.61 6.12
CA ALA A 187 4.61 -5.44 6.54
C ALA A 187 4.56 -5.10 8.04
N ASP A 188 3.39 -4.69 8.52
CA ASP A 188 3.14 -4.42 9.93
C ASP A 188 3.09 -5.70 10.80
N ALA A 189 2.85 -5.51 12.10
CA ALA A 189 2.79 -6.60 13.07
C ALA A 189 1.59 -7.54 12.89
N ALA A 190 0.49 -7.06 12.27
CA ALA A 190 -0.69 -7.89 12.02
C ALA A 190 -0.39 -9.01 11.02
N TYR A 191 0.39 -8.69 9.98
CA TYR A 191 0.90 -9.68 9.02
C TYR A 191 2.12 -10.41 9.57
N GLY A 192 3.06 -9.68 10.18
CA GLY A 192 4.37 -10.22 10.54
C GLY A 192 4.34 -11.25 11.66
N GLN A 193 3.33 -11.24 12.54
CA GLN A 193 3.16 -12.26 13.59
C GLN A 193 2.73 -13.64 13.06
N ASP A 194 2.15 -13.70 11.86
CA ASP A 194 1.63 -14.94 11.29
C ASP A 194 2.74 -15.82 10.73
N ASN A 195 2.93 -16.97 11.37
CA ASN A 195 3.93 -17.94 10.97
C ASN A 195 3.71 -18.46 9.54
N ARG A 196 2.45 -18.63 9.10
CA ARG A 196 2.16 -19.11 7.75
C ARG A 196 2.58 -18.09 6.69
N PHE A 197 2.38 -16.81 6.98
CA PHE A 197 2.82 -15.73 6.10
C PHE A 197 4.34 -15.66 6.01
N ARG A 198 5.05 -15.66 7.16
CA ARG A 198 6.53 -15.70 7.18
C ARG A 198 7.07 -16.91 6.42
N ARG A 199 6.52 -18.10 6.68
CA ARG A 199 6.94 -19.32 6.00
C ARG A 199 6.73 -19.26 4.49
N MET A 200 5.62 -18.69 4.03
CA MET A 200 5.40 -18.52 2.59
C MET A 200 6.49 -17.66 1.94
N LEU A 201 6.95 -16.59 2.60
CA LEU A 201 8.08 -15.77 2.13
C LEU A 201 9.39 -16.57 2.10
N GLU A 202 9.66 -17.34 3.17
CA GLU A 202 10.86 -18.18 3.27
C GLU A 202 10.92 -19.22 2.15
N THR A 203 9.82 -19.93 1.91
CA THR A 203 9.69 -20.91 0.81
C THR A 203 9.86 -20.26 -0.56
N SER A 204 9.43 -18.99 -0.72
CA SER A 204 9.59 -18.24 -1.96
C SER A 204 11.03 -17.71 -2.14
N GLY A 205 11.88 -17.83 -1.12
CA GLY A 205 13.26 -17.33 -1.15
C GLY A 205 13.40 -15.81 -1.14
N VAL A 206 12.33 -15.06 -0.91
CA VAL A 206 12.40 -13.58 -0.84
C VAL A 206 12.89 -13.15 0.55
N GLY A 207 13.74 -12.13 0.60
CA GLY A 207 14.13 -11.54 1.88
C GLY A 207 12.94 -10.84 2.53
N TYR A 208 12.90 -10.79 3.86
CA TYR A 208 11.90 -9.98 4.55
C TYR A 208 12.45 -9.28 5.78
N VAL A 209 11.80 -8.17 6.13
CA VAL A 209 11.86 -7.56 7.46
C VAL A 209 10.44 -7.22 7.87
N LEU A 210 9.86 -7.98 8.79
CA LEU A 210 8.47 -7.86 9.20
C LEU A 210 8.40 -7.33 10.62
N ALA A 211 7.54 -6.34 10.86
CA ALA A 211 7.24 -5.93 12.23
C ALA A 211 6.53 -7.07 12.96
N VAL A 212 6.74 -7.20 14.26
CA VAL A 212 6.11 -8.23 15.09
C VAL A 212 5.72 -7.65 16.46
N PRO A 213 4.70 -8.20 17.14
CA PRO A 213 4.37 -7.76 18.48
C PRO A 213 5.50 -8.11 19.46
N LYS A 214 5.60 -7.37 20.57
CA LYS A 214 6.58 -7.61 21.63
C LYS A 214 6.53 -9.03 22.22
N SER A 215 5.36 -9.68 22.14
CA SER A 215 5.11 -11.06 22.58
C SER A 215 5.59 -12.13 21.59
N GLN A 216 6.12 -11.73 20.43
CA GLN A 216 6.58 -12.68 19.40
C GLN A 216 7.77 -13.49 19.93
N PHE A 217 7.71 -14.82 19.77
CA PHE A 217 8.83 -15.69 20.03
C PHE A 217 9.78 -15.75 18.84
N SER A 218 11.08 -15.75 19.11
CA SER A 218 12.11 -16.11 18.14
C SER A 218 12.15 -17.63 17.95
N LEU A 219 12.62 -18.10 16.79
CA LEU A 219 12.71 -19.53 16.53
C LEU A 219 13.66 -20.19 17.54
N ALA A 220 13.14 -21.13 18.34
CA ALA A 220 13.87 -21.83 19.39
C ALA A 220 14.59 -20.88 20.40
N GLY A 221 14.04 -19.70 20.63
CA GLY A 221 14.61 -18.69 21.53
C GLY A 221 13.55 -18.00 22.40
N PRO A 222 13.95 -17.02 23.24
CA PRO A 222 13.03 -16.31 24.10
C PRO A 222 12.05 -15.43 23.27
N ARG A 223 11.06 -14.88 23.98
CA ARG A 223 10.27 -13.77 23.46
C ARG A 223 11.18 -12.61 23.06
N ILE A 224 10.81 -11.92 21.99
CA ILE A 224 11.64 -10.88 21.39
C ILE A 224 11.88 -9.71 22.35
N ASP A 225 10.88 -9.32 23.16
CA ASP A 225 11.06 -8.32 24.21
C ASP A 225 12.12 -8.73 25.24
N LYS A 226 12.07 -9.97 25.73
CA LYS A 226 13.06 -10.51 26.66
C LYS A 226 14.46 -10.60 26.07
N ALA A 227 14.58 -10.88 24.78
CA ALA A 227 15.87 -10.86 24.09
C ALA A 227 16.52 -9.46 24.11
N PHE A 228 15.73 -8.40 23.96
CA PHE A 228 16.23 -7.02 23.91
C PHE A 228 16.26 -6.31 25.27
N GLU A 229 15.50 -6.76 26.27
CA GLU A 229 15.66 -6.30 27.67
C GLU A 229 17.07 -6.56 28.20
N GLN A 230 17.71 -7.65 27.75
CA GLN A 230 19.07 -8.03 28.13
C GLN A 230 20.14 -7.40 27.24
N ALA A 231 19.77 -6.61 26.23
CA ALA A 231 20.72 -6.02 25.30
C ALA A 231 21.55 -4.94 26.02
N PRO A 232 22.89 -5.03 25.99
CA PRO A 232 23.74 -4.01 26.59
C PRO A 232 23.58 -2.67 25.87
N ALA A 233 23.91 -1.56 26.53
CA ALA A 233 23.75 -0.22 25.95
C ALA A 233 24.50 -0.06 24.62
N GLN A 234 25.66 -0.70 24.48
CA GLN A 234 26.49 -0.68 23.28
C GLN A 234 25.84 -1.39 22.07
N ALA A 235 24.85 -2.26 22.30
CA ALA A 235 24.11 -2.90 21.22
C ALA A 235 23.10 -1.97 20.56
N TRP A 236 22.81 -0.80 21.17
CA TRP A 236 21.91 0.21 20.63
C TRP A 236 22.72 1.26 19.88
N GLU A 237 22.62 1.22 18.55
CA GLU A 237 23.32 2.13 17.67
C GLU A 237 22.33 3.11 17.02
N ARG A 238 22.72 4.38 16.95
CA ARG A 238 21.93 5.40 16.26
C ARG A 238 22.04 5.19 14.76
N ARG A 239 20.91 4.95 14.11
CA ARG A 239 20.84 4.72 12.66
C ARG A 239 19.66 5.44 12.04
N SER A 240 19.86 5.94 10.84
CA SER A 240 18.84 6.66 10.07
C SER A 240 18.03 5.71 9.18
N ARG A 241 16.71 5.91 9.11
CA ARG A 241 15.81 5.19 8.18
C ARG A 241 15.85 5.71 6.74
N GLY A 242 16.72 6.68 6.43
CA GLY A 242 16.70 7.44 5.18
C GLY A 242 15.96 8.78 5.32
N ALA A 243 15.95 9.58 4.25
CA ALA A 243 15.32 10.91 4.23
C ALA A 243 13.79 10.80 4.38
N GLY A 244 13.23 11.30 5.48
CA GLY A 244 11.78 11.45 5.67
C GLY A 244 11.31 12.86 5.29
N ALA A 245 9.98 13.04 5.19
CA ALA A 245 9.35 14.33 4.91
C ALA A 245 9.64 15.47 5.92
N LYS A 246 10.29 15.16 7.06
CA LYS A 246 10.72 16.13 8.10
C LYS A 246 12.22 16.06 8.40
N GLY A 247 13.03 15.55 7.46
CA GLY A 247 14.46 15.28 7.66
C GLY A 247 14.76 13.82 8.00
N GLN A 248 16.02 13.53 8.31
CA GLN A 248 16.44 12.17 8.72
C GLN A 248 15.73 11.79 10.02
N ARG A 249 14.99 10.68 10.01
CA ARG A 249 14.41 10.13 11.24
C ARG A 249 15.41 9.18 11.87
N GLU A 250 16.15 9.70 12.83
CA GLU A 250 17.09 8.93 13.64
C GLU A 250 16.35 8.13 14.71
N TYR A 251 16.75 6.87 14.86
CA TYR A 251 16.30 5.98 15.91
C TYR A 251 17.50 5.23 16.47
N ASP A 252 17.40 4.77 17.70
CA ASP A 252 18.34 3.77 18.20
C ASP A 252 17.84 2.38 17.78
N TRP A 253 18.74 1.59 17.23
CA TRP A 253 18.49 0.23 16.77
C TRP A 253 19.40 -0.75 17.46
N ALA A 254 18.85 -1.89 17.84
CA ALA A 254 19.60 -3.07 18.21
C ALA A 254 19.24 -4.22 17.27
N ALA A 255 20.23 -5.05 16.95
CA ALA A 255 20.03 -6.23 16.11
C ALA A 255 20.77 -7.43 16.71
N VAL A 256 20.16 -8.60 16.63
CA VAL A 256 20.76 -9.85 17.07
C VAL A 256 20.50 -10.92 16.02
N GLN A 257 21.55 -11.68 15.68
CA GLN A 257 21.43 -12.81 14.77
C GLN A 257 20.78 -13.99 15.52
N LEU A 258 19.74 -14.56 14.92
CA LEU A 258 19.02 -15.71 15.46
C LEU A 258 19.66 -17.01 14.97
N ARG A 259 19.38 -18.10 15.69
CA ARG A 259 19.79 -19.43 15.25
C ARG A 259 19.13 -19.78 13.91
N PRO A 260 19.86 -20.41 12.98
CA PRO A 260 19.30 -20.81 11.72
C PRO A 260 18.34 -22.01 11.89
N ALA A 261 17.33 -22.06 11.03
CA ALA A 261 16.45 -23.20 10.83
C ALA A 261 17.06 -24.13 9.77
N ALA A 262 17.41 -25.36 10.14
CA ALA A 262 18.05 -26.31 9.22
C ALA A 262 17.25 -26.52 7.92
N GLU A 263 15.92 -26.54 8.00
CA GLU A 263 15.04 -26.84 6.86
C GLU A 263 14.96 -25.72 5.79
N TYR A 264 15.23 -24.45 6.13
CA TYR A 264 15.11 -23.33 5.17
C TYR A 264 16.41 -22.57 4.95
N ASP A 265 17.25 -22.55 5.98
CA ASP A 265 18.42 -21.68 5.98
C ASP A 265 19.63 -22.40 5.40
N HIS A 266 19.52 -23.71 5.14
CA HIS A 266 20.57 -24.52 4.52
C HIS A 266 20.11 -25.08 3.16
N ARG A 267 21.08 -25.27 2.27
CA ARG A 267 20.94 -26.05 1.05
C ARG A 267 22.15 -26.98 0.96
N ASP A 268 21.90 -28.29 0.86
CA ASP A 268 22.95 -29.31 0.82
C ASP A 268 23.95 -29.22 1.99
N GLY A 269 23.43 -28.91 3.18
CA GLY A 269 24.23 -28.73 4.41
C GLY A 269 24.97 -27.40 4.52
N VAL A 270 24.89 -26.52 3.51
CA VAL A 270 25.53 -25.20 3.50
C VAL A 270 24.52 -24.12 3.90
N LEU A 271 24.88 -23.29 4.88
CA LEU A 271 24.06 -22.14 5.27
C LEU A 271 23.96 -21.14 4.10
N ILE A 272 22.76 -20.84 3.64
CA ILE A 272 22.47 -19.90 2.54
C ILE A 272 21.68 -18.67 3.00
N ARG A 273 21.16 -18.67 4.23
CA ARG A 273 20.33 -17.57 4.76
C ARG A 273 20.66 -17.27 6.22
N ARG A 274 20.37 -16.04 6.63
CA ARG A 274 20.47 -15.60 8.02
C ARG A 274 19.11 -15.12 8.52
N ARG A 275 18.94 -15.24 9.84
CA ARG A 275 17.77 -14.75 10.56
C ARG A 275 18.21 -13.70 11.56
N TRP A 276 17.42 -12.65 11.70
CA TRP A 276 17.69 -11.58 12.65
C TRP A 276 16.42 -11.23 13.44
N ALA A 277 16.61 -10.79 14.68
CA ALA A 277 15.65 -9.97 15.38
C ALA A 277 16.21 -8.55 15.45
N LEU A 278 15.34 -7.54 15.28
CA LEU A 278 15.69 -6.14 15.45
C LEU A 278 14.73 -5.48 16.44
N ALA A 279 15.25 -4.51 17.17
CA ALA A 279 14.49 -3.60 18.00
C ALA A 279 14.82 -2.16 17.61
N ARG A 280 13.79 -1.32 17.59
CA ARG A 280 13.91 0.11 17.33
C ARG A 280 13.19 0.88 18.41
N ARG A 281 13.85 1.86 19.01
CA ARG A 281 13.24 2.80 19.96
C ARG A 281 13.37 4.26 19.50
N SER A 282 12.43 5.09 19.90
CA SER A 282 12.49 6.54 19.66
C SER A 282 13.57 7.18 20.53
N LEU A 283 14.23 8.23 20.03
CA LEU A 283 15.17 9.02 20.83
C LEU A 283 14.46 9.77 21.97
N SER A 284 13.23 10.22 21.74
CA SER A 284 12.42 10.96 22.71
C SER A 284 11.59 10.07 23.64
N ARG A 285 11.35 8.81 23.25
CA ARG A 285 10.54 7.82 23.98
C ARG A 285 11.21 6.46 23.87
N PRO A 286 12.32 6.24 24.61
CA PRO A 286 13.14 5.05 24.49
C PRO A 286 12.45 3.76 25.00
N ASP A 287 11.38 3.91 25.77
CA ASP A 287 10.50 2.84 26.25
C ASP A 287 9.54 2.30 25.17
N GLU A 288 9.26 3.09 24.13
CA GLU A 288 8.45 2.65 22.99
C GLU A 288 9.30 1.89 21.97
N ILE A 289 9.39 0.58 22.17
CA ILE A 289 10.18 -0.32 21.30
C ILE A 289 9.28 -1.00 20.27
N ALA A 290 9.65 -0.88 19.00
CA ALA A 290 9.11 -1.67 17.89
C ALA A 290 10.07 -2.82 17.55
N TYR A 291 9.51 -4.01 17.33
CA TYR A 291 10.28 -5.22 17.09
C TYR A 291 10.09 -5.75 15.67
N TYR A 292 11.11 -6.39 15.13
CA TYR A 292 11.11 -6.95 13.78
C TYR A 292 11.79 -8.32 13.74
N LEU A 293 11.30 -9.20 12.88
CA LEU A 293 12.01 -10.40 12.45
C LEU A 293 12.46 -10.22 11.00
N ALA A 294 13.67 -10.68 10.69
CA ALA A 294 14.20 -10.65 9.33
C ALA A 294 14.75 -12.01 8.89
N TYR A 295 14.66 -12.24 7.58
CA TYR A 295 15.21 -13.39 6.87
C TYR A 295 15.91 -12.89 5.61
N THR A 296 17.19 -13.24 5.45
CA THR A 296 18.11 -12.49 4.57
C THR A 296 19.08 -13.44 3.86
N PRO A 297 19.62 -13.07 2.69
CA PRO A 297 20.91 -13.57 2.21
C PRO A 297 22.05 -13.35 3.23
N LEU A 298 23.20 -14.01 3.02
CA LEU A 298 24.29 -14.03 4.00
C LEU A 298 25.06 -12.70 4.15
N ASP A 299 25.08 -11.90 3.09
CA ASP A 299 25.90 -10.69 2.89
C ASP A 299 25.15 -9.39 3.23
N VAL A 300 24.00 -9.49 3.91
CA VAL A 300 23.17 -8.34 4.26
C VAL A 300 23.64 -7.67 5.55
N THR A 301 23.85 -6.35 5.49
CA THR A 301 24.20 -5.52 6.64
C THR A 301 22.96 -5.16 7.47
N VAL A 302 23.16 -4.83 8.74
CA VAL A 302 22.06 -4.35 9.60
C VAL A 302 21.49 -3.02 9.07
N ASP A 303 22.27 -2.17 8.39
CA ASP A 303 21.77 -0.93 7.78
C ASP A 303 20.76 -1.20 6.66
N GLU A 304 20.99 -2.25 5.86
CA GLU A 304 20.04 -2.69 4.86
C GLU A 304 18.73 -3.18 5.51
N LEU A 305 18.81 -3.89 6.63
CA LEU A 305 17.62 -4.31 7.39
C LEU A 305 16.84 -3.10 7.96
N VAL A 306 17.57 -2.11 8.47
CA VAL A 306 16.99 -0.84 8.96
C VAL A 306 16.30 -0.08 7.83
N ARG A 307 16.92 -0.03 6.64
CA ARG A 307 16.33 0.57 5.43
C ARG A 307 15.03 -0.13 5.05
N VAL A 308 15.02 -1.46 4.99
CA VAL A 308 13.82 -2.25 4.62
C VAL A 308 12.71 -2.07 5.65
N ALA A 309 13.03 -2.13 6.95
CA ALA A 309 12.05 -1.84 8.01
C ALA A 309 11.51 -0.39 7.97
N GLY A 310 12.35 0.55 7.50
CA GLY A 310 11.99 1.94 7.28
C GLY A 310 11.06 2.14 6.08
N ALA A 311 11.19 1.32 5.05
CA ALA A 311 10.41 1.39 3.80
C ALA A 311 8.90 1.19 4.01
N ARG A 312 8.47 0.60 5.14
CA ARG A 312 7.05 0.40 5.47
C ARG A 312 6.21 1.67 5.34
N TRP A 313 6.77 2.84 5.64
CA TRP A 313 6.04 4.12 5.56
C TRP A 313 5.63 4.49 4.11
N ALA A 314 6.32 3.94 3.09
CA ALA A 314 6.03 4.25 1.70
C ALA A 314 4.60 3.87 1.28
N ILE A 315 4.02 2.80 1.84
CA ILE A 315 2.63 2.42 1.51
C ILE A 315 1.61 3.40 2.07
N GLU A 316 1.83 3.92 3.29
CA GLU A 316 0.96 4.93 3.89
C GLU A 316 0.94 6.20 3.03
N GLU A 317 2.12 6.63 2.55
CA GLU A 317 2.25 7.77 1.64
C GLU A 317 1.61 7.49 0.27
N CYS A 318 1.75 6.28 -0.27
CA CYS A 318 1.08 5.89 -1.51
C CYS A 318 -0.45 5.90 -1.37
N ILE A 319 -0.98 5.33 -0.27
CA ILE A 319 -2.42 5.31 0.01
C ILE A 319 -2.93 6.74 0.20
N GLN A 320 -2.23 7.57 0.97
CA GLN A 320 -2.63 8.95 1.19
C GLN A 320 -2.62 9.76 -0.12
N ALA A 321 -1.58 9.64 -0.93
CA ALA A 321 -1.51 10.28 -2.24
C ALA A 321 -2.62 9.77 -3.18
N ALA A 322 -2.87 8.47 -3.21
CA ALA A 322 -3.93 7.90 -4.05
C ALA A 322 -5.34 8.34 -3.60
N LYS A 323 -5.59 8.50 -2.29
CA LYS A 323 -6.84 9.06 -1.77
C LYS A 323 -6.98 10.53 -2.19
N ASN A 324 -6.01 11.36 -1.85
CA ASN A 324 -6.07 12.81 -2.06
C ASN A 324 -6.08 13.21 -3.53
N GLU A 325 -5.23 12.59 -4.35
CA GLU A 325 -5.02 13.03 -5.74
C GLU A 325 -5.85 12.24 -6.75
N CYS A 326 -6.12 10.95 -6.45
CA CYS A 326 -6.69 9.99 -7.40
C CYS A 326 -8.02 9.40 -6.95
N GLY A 327 -8.61 9.91 -5.86
CA GLY A 327 -9.97 9.55 -5.43
C GLY A 327 -10.13 8.11 -4.96
N LEU A 328 -9.06 7.47 -4.47
CA LEU A 328 -9.06 6.05 -4.07
C LEU A 328 -10.19 5.69 -3.10
N ASP A 329 -10.66 6.63 -2.27
CA ASP A 329 -11.74 6.43 -1.30
C ASP A 329 -13.03 7.23 -1.60
N GLU A 330 -13.10 7.91 -2.75
CA GLU A 330 -14.22 8.80 -3.09
C GLU A 330 -15.28 8.16 -3.99
N TYR A 331 -15.11 6.88 -4.31
CA TYR A 331 -16.00 6.12 -5.18
C TYR A 331 -17.37 5.79 -4.59
N GLU A 332 -18.33 5.63 -5.50
CA GLU A 332 -19.72 5.28 -5.20
C GLU A 332 -20.10 3.86 -5.64
N VAL A 333 -19.14 3.10 -6.18
CA VAL A 333 -19.36 1.70 -6.58
C VAL A 333 -19.72 0.83 -5.38
N ARG A 334 -20.72 -0.04 -5.55
CA ARG A 334 -21.22 -0.96 -4.52
C ARG A 334 -20.91 -2.43 -4.81
N ARG A 335 -20.75 -2.78 -6.09
CA ARG A 335 -20.55 -4.16 -6.54
C ARG A 335 -19.09 -4.56 -6.43
N TYR A 336 -18.85 -5.84 -6.18
CA TYR A 336 -17.51 -6.44 -6.05
C TYR A 336 -16.60 -6.07 -7.23
N VAL A 337 -17.06 -6.33 -8.46
CA VAL A 337 -16.30 -6.00 -9.69
C VAL A 337 -16.08 -4.49 -9.84
N GLY A 338 -17.06 -3.67 -9.45
CA GLY A 338 -16.95 -2.21 -9.51
C GLY A 338 -15.84 -1.69 -8.60
N TRP A 339 -15.69 -2.26 -7.41
CA TRP A 339 -14.60 -1.95 -6.48
C TRP A 339 -13.24 -2.20 -7.12
N TYR A 340 -12.99 -3.41 -7.64
CA TYR A 340 -11.71 -3.74 -8.28
C TYR A 340 -11.40 -2.83 -9.46
N ARG A 341 -12.41 -2.48 -10.25
CA ARG A 341 -12.26 -1.59 -11.40
C ARG A 341 -11.88 -0.18 -11.00
N HIS A 342 -12.61 0.42 -10.07
CA HIS A 342 -12.27 1.76 -9.59
C HIS A 342 -10.89 1.78 -8.94
N ILE A 343 -10.62 0.87 -8.00
CA ILE A 343 -9.35 0.82 -7.26
C ILE A 343 -8.17 0.63 -8.22
N THR A 344 -8.29 -0.24 -9.22
CA THR A 344 -7.22 -0.42 -10.22
C THR A 344 -6.97 0.85 -11.02
N LEU A 345 -8.02 1.57 -11.45
CA LEU A 345 -7.86 2.82 -12.21
C LEU A 345 -7.31 3.96 -11.34
N ALA A 346 -7.67 4.02 -10.05
CA ALA A 346 -7.09 4.96 -9.10
C ALA A 346 -5.60 4.66 -8.83
N MET A 347 -5.22 3.39 -8.70
CA MET A 347 -3.81 2.98 -8.60
C MET A 347 -3.02 3.31 -9.87
N LEU A 348 -3.63 3.13 -11.05
CA LEU A 348 -3.04 3.50 -12.34
C LEU A 348 -2.78 5.01 -12.43
N ALA A 349 -3.77 5.83 -12.04
CA ALA A 349 -3.64 7.29 -11.97
C ALA A 349 -2.53 7.70 -11.00
N HIS A 350 -2.51 7.12 -9.80
CA HIS A 350 -1.48 7.37 -8.79
C HIS A 350 -0.07 7.01 -9.30
N THR A 351 0.06 5.86 -9.96
CA THR A 351 1.33 5.41 -10.54
C THR A 351 1.81 6.33 -11.65
N PHE A 352 0.89 6.82 -12.49
CA PHE A 352 1.24 7.82 -13.50
C PHE A 352 1.85 9.07 -12.84
N LEU A 353 1.22 9.60 -11.79
CA LEU A 353 1.76 10.76 -11.05
C LEU A 353 3.13 10.46 -10.44
N ALA A 354 3.30 9.31 -9.81
CA ALA A 354 4.58 8.90 -9.21
C ALA A 354 5.71 8.86 -10.25
N VAL A 355 5.46 8.24 -11.42
CA VAL A 355 6.45 8.16 -12.51
C VAL A 355 6.76 9.54 -13.10
N MET A 356 5.74 10.39 -13.31
CA MET A 356 5.96 11.75 -13.80
C MET A 356 6.78 12.60 -12.83
N SER A 357 6.52 12.49 -11.52
CA SER A 357 7.32 13.17 -10.50
C SER A 357 8.78 12.74 -10.52
N THR A 358 9.05 11.43 -10.64
CA THR A 358 10.42 10.92 -10.75
C THR A 358 11.12 11.44 -12.01
N GLN A 359 10.43 11.43 -13.16
CA GLN A 359 11.00 11.92 -14.42
C GLN A 359 11.28 13.42 -14.40
N ALA A 360 10.39 14.23 -13.80
CA ALA A 360 10.62 15.66 -13.65
C ALA A 360 11.84 15.94 -12.75
N ALA A 361 11.96 15.23 -11.62
CA ALA A 361 13.11 15.37 -10.72
C ALA A 361 14.45 15.01 -11.41
N GLN A 362 14.46 14.01 -12.30
CA GLN A 362 15.66 13.62 -13.06
C GLN A 362 16.06 14.66 -14.11
N LYS A 363 15.12 15.42 -14.67
CA LYS A 363 15.39 16.44 -15.69
C LYS A 363 15.86 17.78 -15.11
N GLY A 364 15.96 17.89 -13.78
CA GLY A 364 16.27 19.16 -13.13
C GLY A 364 15.14 20.18 -13.22
N ASP A 365 13.95 19.76 -13.67
CA ASP A 365 12.76 20.59 -13.60
C ASP A 365 12.49 20.91 -12.12
N PRO A 366 12.08 22.15 -11.79
CA PRO A 366 11.70 22.47 -10.43
C PRO A 366 10.69 21.40 -9.98
N PRO A 367 10.85 20.83 -8.78
CA PRO A 367 9.97 19.76 -8.33
C PRO A 367 8.55 20.26 -8.54
N VAL A 368 7.77 19.55 -9.37
CA VAL A 368 6.33 19.78 -9.43
C VAL A 368 5.91 19.68 -7.97
N ARG A 369 5.50 20.82 -7.39
CA ARG A 369 4.96 20.85 -6.04
C ARG A 369 3.65 20.06 -6.10
N MET A 370 3.77 18.74 -6.04
CA MET A 370 2.76 17.91 -5.42
C MET A 370 2.46 18.59 -4.09
N PRO A 371 1.20 18.85 -3.72
CA PRO A 371 0.86 19.46 -2.46
C PRO A 371 1.14 18.44 -1.33
N TRP A 372 2.42 18.12 -1.13
CA TRP A 372 2.94 17.45 0.05
C TRP A 372 3.13 18.53 1.10
N SER A 373 2.00 19.07 1.55
CA SER A 373 1.90 19.47 2.94
C SER A 373 0.89 18.52 3.55
N SER A 374 1.27 17.88 4.66
CA SER A 374 0.27 17.35 5.58
C SER A 374 -0.52 18.54 6.12
N SER A 375 -1.52 19.03 5.40
CA SER A 375 -2.53 19.90 5.97
C SER A 375 -3.47 19.02 6.80
N SER A 376 -2.93 18.52 7.91
CA SER A 376 -3.78 18.39 9.08
C SER A 376 -4.42 19.75 9.27
N LEU A 377 -5.76 19.82 9.22
CA LEU A 377 -6.50 21.05 9.53
C LEU A 377 -6.17 21.54 10.95
N TRP A 378 -5.61 20.67 11.80
CA TRP A 378 -5.13 20.97 13.14
C TRP A 378 -3.70 21.51 13.11
N GLN A 379 -3.55 22.81 13.43
CA GLN A 379 -2.27 23.44 13.73
C GLN A 379 -2.14 23.68 15.24
N LYS A 380 -0.96 23.40 15.80
CA LYS A 380 -0.64 23.67 17.21
C LYS A 380 -0.22 25.14 17.35
N CYS A 381 -0.94 25.92 18.15
CA CYS A 381 -0.60 27.31 18.47
C CYS A 381 -0.43 27.42 19.99
N GLY A 382 0.83 27.56 20.44
CA GLY A 382 1.18 27.47 21.86
C GLY A 382 0.79 26.10 22.44
N ASP A 383 0.06 26.11 23.55
CA ASP A 383 -0.40 24.89 24.26
C ASP A 383 -1.78 24.37 23.79
N SER A 384 -2.34 24.92 22.70
CA SER A 384 -3.66 24.52 22.19
C SER A 384 -3.63 24.17 20.69
N TRP A 385 -4.66 23.45 20.22
CA TRP A 385 -4.82 23.06 18.83
C TRP A 385 -5.99 23.80 18.19
N GLN A 386 -5.79 24.35 16.98
CA GLN A 386 -6.81 25.08 16.23
C GLN A 386 -7.03 24.46 14.84
N LEU A 387 -8.28 24.54 14.36
CA LEU A 387 -8.68 24.12 13.01
C LEU A 387 -8.60 25.31 12.04
N VAL A 388 -7.79 25.21 10.99
CA VAL A 388 -7.65 26.27 9.97
C VAL A 388 -8.58 25.98 8.79
N HIS A 389 -9.54 26.86 8.54
CA HIS A 389 -10.34 26.83 7.31
C HIS A 389 -9.62 27.64 6.21
N PRO A 390 -9.54 27.14 4.96
CA PRO A 390 -8.97 27.91 3.86
C PRO A 390 -9.83 29.15 3.59
N ALA A 391 -9.20 30.32 3.53
CA ALA A 391 -9.87 31.58 3.23
C ALA A 391 -10.39 31.58 1.78
N ILE A 392 -11.63 32.06 1.61
CA ILE A 392 -12.23 32.34 0.31
C ILE A 392 -11.48 33.53 -0.31
N PRO A 393 -10.94 33.45 -1.54
CA PRO A 393 -10.30 34.60 -2.18
C PRO A 393 -11.34 35.70 -2.44
N ALA A 394 -11.03 36.94 -2.05
CA ALA A 394 -11.85 38.09 -2.39
C ALA A 394 -11.83 38.35 -3.92
N PRO A 395 -12.94 38.81 -4.52
CA PRO A 395 -12.99 39.10 -5.95
C PRO A 395 -12.11 40.30 -6.31
N THR A 396 -11.33 40.16 -7.37
CA THR A 396 -10.50 41.22 -7.96
C THR A 396 -11.39 42.21 -8.72
N PRO A 397 -11.25 43.53 -8.54
CA PRO A 397 -12.05 44.51 -9.28
C PRO A 397 -11.62 44.57 -10.74
N THR A 398 -12.60 44.50 -11.64
CA THR A 398 -12.47 44.73 -13.09
C THR A 398 -12.06 46.17 -13.39
N ARG A 399 -11.10 46.35 -14.30
CA ARG A 399 -10.94 47.57 -15.11
C ARG A 399 -11.15 47.24 -16.56
#